data_AF-A0A8H7PSI8-F1
#
_entry.id   AF-A0A8H7PSI8-F1
#
_cell.length_a   1.000
_cell.length_b   1.000
_cell.length_c   1.000
_cell.angle_alpha   90.00
_cell.angle_beta   90.00
_cell.angle_gamma   90.00
#
_symmetry.space_group_name_H-M   'P 1'
#
loop_
_entity.id
_entity.type
_entity.pdbx_description
1 polymer ?
#
loop_
_entity_poly.entity_id
_entity_poly.type
_entity_poly.pdbx_seq_one_letter_code
_entity_poly.pdbx_strand_id
1 'polypeptide(L)'
;MRDKKNYEEKVKQPSIAAQHRRQQSGMEPQAFHGIQINIRSDPFQHRIPSHLNRAWQESRFRKILSRTRYRTLRSYHRATFAQRIVTIIGIILCCLLLLSHVGFFTGQKFDNLHHDAVEQPIVKVMPTEIDLLEKVYPDHGRGQSTAILLNWSRLENMKIIIDHLCQYDMFQSIMMLATPGCPSSKILIYNSPGNMHFIARYMACAMARTPYCYFQDDDWLIQHLRSMYANFLRFPHLVHTDTNADVYSLTNWKWCFYHNPDDLHTCFSWVGTGAFASRENVVKFLKLSAVTEMDPLEFAYGDMYFTTYMNQPPYQIQNDLRELPQENAFSAGDGRIRNKIYMHKALARMLDHLKSGSDDFQRAEVAPTLYERDVRSIAETYIRPIRAPCHDDKCLMLTNRHAFPDVKLFRYTPVVNISESERIHDDYYNSDYFIAHPYSHAVDGNDGTAWRTMNNIKAGDYFGLDLLLPIPVQVKYRLVIAQPTEYFVSTEIQTSANGKSWNTINPKPKVSCEVLNEAGDQLFHVCKFHIPAIKYRFIRLRTVKDLNYPYAVAEFSFSARARRDESGQLLGLDDDESVAFLEDMLEKDDNDGRYGHNTNEQGGFHKR
;
A
#
# COMPACT_ATOMS: atom_id res chain seq x y z
N MET A 1 -62.44 40.67 -21.42
CA MET A 1 -63.51 40.16 -20.52
C MET A 1 -62.80 39.34 -19.45
N ARG A 2 -62.52 39.95 -18.27
CA ARG A 2 -63.17 39.72 -16.95
C ARG A 2 -62.99 38.27 -16.45
N ASP A 3 -62.49 37.95 -15.26
CA ASP A 3 -62.15 38.64 -13.99
C ASP A 3 -61.17 37.71 -13.20
N LYS A 4 -60.06 38.17 -12.62
CA LYS A 4 -59.83 38.72 -11.25
C LYS A 4 -60.12 37.81 -10.04
N LYS A 5 -59.06 37.52 -9.25
CA LYS A 5 -58.92 37.65 -7.76
C LYS A 5 -57.52 37.14 -7.36
N ASN A 6 -56.53 37.98 -7.01
CA ASN A 6 -56.25 38.70 -5.74
C ASN A 6 -56.08 37.82 -4.49
N TYR A 7 -54.86 37.79 -3.94
CA TYR A 7 -54.58 37.82 -2.49
C TYR A 7 -53.19 38.47 -2.24
N GLU A 8 -53.21 39.63 -1.59
CA GLU A 8 -52.08 40.31 -0.94
C GLU A 8 -52.30 40.22 0.59
N GLU A 9 -51.25 40.13 1.41
CA GLU A 9 -51.08 41.00 2.60
C GLU A 9 -49.71 40.87 3.30
N LYS A 10 -49.05 42.04 3.46
CA LYS A 10 -48.30 42.60 4.62
C LYS A 10 -47.07 41.87 5.18
N VAL A 11 -45.83 42.37 5.01
CA VAL A 11 -45.17 43.59 5.56
C VAL A 11 -44.96 43.59 7.09
N LYS A 12 -43.68 43.54 7.50
CA LYS A 12 -43.11 44.29 8.65
C LYS A 12 -41.59 44.43 8.51
N GLN A 13 -41.14 45.66 8.22
CA GLN A 13 -39.81 46.19 8.54
C GLN A 13 -39.82 46.78 9.95
N PRO A 14 -38.64 47.00 10.54
CA PRO A 14 -38.39 48.31 11.12
C PRO A 14 -37.02 48.89 10.72
N SER A 15 -36.94 50.21 10.80
CA SER A 15 -35.84 51.03 10.32
C SER A 15 -35.47 52.12 11.33
N ILE A 16 -34.16 52.47 11.35
CA ILE A 16 -33.51 53.78 11.66
C ILE A 16 -33.22 54.17 13.12
N ALA A 17 -31.91 54.39 13.40
CA ALA A 17 -31.25 55.64 13.87
C ALA A 17 -29.98 55.28 14.69
N ALA A 18 -28.74 55.46 14.23
CA ALA A 18 -27.96 56.68 13.97
C ALA A 18 -27.70 57.58 15.19
N GLN A 19 -26.50 57.52 15.79
CA GLN A 19 -25.87 58.67 16.45
C GLN A 19 -24.34 58.55 16.54
N HIS A 20 -23.66 59.57 16.01
CA HIS A 20 -22.24 59.87 16.12
C HIS A 20 -21.82 60.20 17.56
N ARG A 21 -20.62 59.77 17.97
CA ARG A 21 -19.69 60.61 18.76
C ARG A 21 -18.24 60.13 18.68
N ARG A 22 -17.36 61.06 18.26
CA ARG A 22 -15.91 61.04 18.43
C ARG A 22 -15.56 61.12 19.92
N GLN A 23 -14.59 60.33 20.38
CA GLN A 23 -13.62 60.77 21.38
C GLN A 23 -12.31 59.99 21.26
N GLN A 24 -11.23 60.77 21.10
CA GLN A 24 -9.83 60.37 21.19
C GLN A 24 -9.48 60.01 22.64
N SER A 25 -8.60 59.02 22.84
CA SER A 25 -7.44 59.11 23.78
C SER A 25 -6.84 57.73 24.05
N GLY A 26 -5.50 57.66 24.07
CA GLY A 26 -4.78 56.77 24.98
C GLY A 26 -4.28 55.45 24.41
N MET A 27 -3.15 55.51 23.72
CA MET A 27 -2.18 54.39 23.71
C MET A 27 -1.55 54.32 25.10
N GLU A 28 -1.71 53.20 25.80
CA GLU A 28 -0.87 52.81 26.94
C GLU A 28 -0.39 51.35 26.71
N PRO A 29 0.88 51.03 27.04
CA PRO A 29 1.49 49.76 26.69
C PRO A 29 1.09 48.67 27.70
N GLN A 30 0.48 47.59 27.23
CA GLN A 30 0.23 46.41 28.07
C GLN A 30 1.55 45.72 28.42
N ALA A 31 1.83 45.67 29.71
CA ALA A 31 2.95 44.98 30.32
C ALA A 31 2.89 43.46 30.08
N PHE A 32 4.00 42.89 29.62
CA PHE A 32 4.21 41.45 29.53
C PHE A 32 4.08 40.81 30.93
N HIS A 33 3.06 39.96 31.10
CA HIS A 33 3.02 39.02 32.22
C HIS A 33 4.02 37.89 31.94
N GLY A 34 5.17 37.93 32.64
CA GLY A 34 6.13 36.83 32.65
C GLY A 34 5.51 35.58 33.25
N ILE A 35 5.44 34.51 32.46
CA ILE A 35 5.11 33.17 32.94
C ILE A 35 6.33 32.66 33.72
N GLN A 36 6.24 32.63 35.04
CA GLN A 36 7.19 31.90 35.89
C GLN A 36 6.92 30.39 35.77
N ILE A 37 7.73 29.69 34.98
CA ILE A 37 7.74 28.22 34.95
C ILE A 37 8.57 27.75 36.15
N ASN A 38 7.88 27.24 37.17
CA ASN A 38 8.50 26.61 38.33
C ASN A 38 8.86 25.16 37.98
N ILE A 39 10.12 24.90 37.63
CA ILE A 39 10.63 23.53 37.38
C ILE A 39 11.07 22.93 38.72
N ARG A 40 10.19 22.16 39.35
CA ARG A 40 10.61 21.07 40.25
C ARG A 40 10.49 19.76 39.47
N SER A 41 11.61 19.27 38.98
CA SER A 41 11.74 17.96 38.34
C SER A 41 11.70 16.85 39.39
N ASP A 42 10.59 16.10 39.44
CA ASP A 42 10.54 14.77 40.06
C ASP A 42 10.83 13.73 38.96
N PRO A 43 11.93 12.95 39.02
CA PRO A 43 12.37 12.10 37.91
C PRO A 43 11.48 10.87 37.66
N PHE A 44 10.45 10.62 38.48
CA PHE A 44 9.66 9.39 38.42
C PHE A 44 8.19 9.57 38.02
N GLN A 45 7.76 10.74 37.57
CA GLN A 45 6.42 10.93 37.00
C GLN A 45 6.38 10.68 35.49
N HIS A 46 6.72 9.46 35.07
CA HIS A 46 6.26 9.00 33.75
C HIS A 46 4.74 8.79 33.82
N ARG A 47 4.05 9.61 33.01
CA ARG A 47 2.59 9.73 32.93
C ARG A 47 1.93 8.38 32.71
N ILE A 48 1.25 7.86 33.73
CA ILE A 48 0.17 6.89 33.53
C ILE A 48 -0.85 7.58 32.60
N PRO A 49 -1.20 7.00 31.45
CA PRO A 49 -2.22 7.54 30.54
C PRO A 49 -3.48 7.96 31.31
N SER A 50 -4.08 9.10 30.95
CA SER A 50 -5.23 9.66 31.67
C SER A 50 -6.40 8.69 31.78
N HIS A 51 -6.57 7.80 30.78
CA HIS A 51 -7.58 6.73 30.80
C HIS A 51 -7.23 5.59 31.77
N LEU A 52 -5.96 5.19 31.91
CA LEU A 52 -5.54 4.22 32.92
C LEU A 52 -5.65 4.81 34.32
N ASN A 53 -5.32 6.09 34.49
CA ASN A 53 -5.54 6.79 35.76
C ASN A 53 -7.04 6.86 36.07
N ARG A 54 -7.89 7.19 35.10
CA ARG A 54 -9.35 7.18 35.26
C ARG A 54 -9.90 5.78 35.55
N ALA A 55 -9.47 4.75 34.83
CA ALA A 55 -9.85 3.36 35.07
C ALA A 55 -9.40 2.89 36.46
N TRP A 56 -8.21 3.28 36.91
CA TRP A 56 -7.75 3.03 38.28
C TRP A 56 -8.55 3.83 39.32
N GLN A 57 -8.91 5.08 39.01
CA GLN A 57 -9.69 5.92 39.90
C GLN A 57 -11.12 5.39 40.10
N GLU A 58 -11.73 4.90 39.03
CA GLU A 58 -13.09 4.34 38.99
C GLU A 58 -13.15 2.85 39.37
N SER A 59 -12.01 2.16 39.38
CA SER A 59 -11.87 0.73 39.64
C SER A 59 -12.46 0.31 40.99
N ARG A 60 -13.26 -0.77 40.96
CA ARG A 60 -13.74 -1.46 42.17
C ARG A 60 -12.58 -1.95 43.03
N PHE A 61 -11.45 -2.30 42.42
CA PHE A 61 -10.24 -2.75 43.09
C PHE A 61 -9.62 -1.65 43.96
N ARG A 62 -9.58 -0.39 43.51
CA ARG A 62 -9.12 0.74 44.33
C ARG A 62 -10.01 0.96 45.55
N LYS A 63 -11.34 0.84 45.39
CA LYS A 63 -12.31 0.92 46.50
C LYS A 63 -12.16 -0.26 47.48
N ILE A 64 -11.84 -1.45 46.98
CA ILE A 64 -11.54 -2.62 47.83
C ILE A 64 -10.24 -2.37 48.58
N LEU A 65 -9.16 -1.99 47.90
CA LEU A 65 -7.86 -1.70 48.52
C LEU A 65 -7.92 -0.57 49.55
N SER A 66 -8.70 0.49 49.31
CA SER A 66 -8.85 1.58 50.29
C SER A 66 -9.64 1.13 51.52
N ARG A 67 -10.70 0.32 51.34
CA ARG A 67 -11.46 -0.30 52.45
C ARG A 67 -10.59 -1.29 53.22
N THR A 68 -9.80 -2.10 52.52
CA THR A 68 -8.87 -3.04 53.13
C THR A 68 -7.82 -2.27 53.91
N ARG A 69 -7.14 -1.28 53.31
CA ARG A 69 -6.16 -0.41 53.99
C ARG A 69 -6.73 0.22 55.26
N TYR A 70 -7.95 0.76 55.21
CA TYR A 70 -8.60 1.34 56.38
C TYR A 70 -8.87 0.29 57.48
N ARG A 71 -9.33 -0.92 57.10
CA ARG A 71 -9.52 -2.04 58.02
C ARG A 71 -8.18 -2.51 58.61
N THR A 72 -7.13 -2.64 57.81
CA THR A 72 -5.80 -3.09 58.27
C THR A 72 -5.17 -2.06 59.20
N LEU A 73 -5.26 -0.76 58.90
CA LEU A 73 -4.77 0.32 59.78
C LEU A 73 -5.53 0.33 61.11
N ARG A 74 -6.86 0.21 61.06
CA ARG A 74 -7.69 0.15 62.28
C ARG A 74 -7.38 -1.10 63.12
N SER A 75 -7.15 -2.24 62.46
CA SER A 75 -6.75 -3.48 63.14
C SER A 75 -5.34 -3.39 63.70
N TYR A 76 -4.40 -2.74 63.00
CA TYR A 76 -3.04 -2.50 63.46
C TYR A 76 -3.00 -1.62 64.73
N HIS A 77 -3.79 -0.54 64.77
CA HIS A 77 -3.88 0.32 65.95
C HIS A 77 -4.50 -0.39 67.16
N ARG A 78 -5.37 -1.39 66.96
CA ARG A 78 -5.96 -2.20 68.02
C ARG A 78 -5.17 -3.47 68.38
N ALA A 79 -4.21 -3.86 67.55
CA ALA A 79 -3.41 -5.05 67.75
C ALA A 79 -2.46 -4.88 68.95
N THR A 80 -2.36 -5.92 69.77
CA THR A 80 -1.38 -5.98 70.85
C THR A 80 0.04 -6.07 70.27
N PHE A 81 1.05 -5.73 71.07
CA PHE A 81 2.44 -5.75 70.63
C PHE A 81 2.86 -7.13 70.05
N ALA A 82 2.41 -8.22 70.67
CA ALA A 82 2.65 -9.58 70.19
C ALA A 82 2.03 -9.85 68.81
N GLN A 83 0.79 -9.39 68.57
CA GLN A 83 0.13 -9.55 67.26
C GLN A 83 0.84 -8.76 66.16
N ARG A 84 1.42 -7.60 66.48
CA ARG A 84 2.22 -6.82 65.53
C ARG A 84 3.50 -7.54 65.15
N ILE A 85 4.20 -8.16 66.11
CA ILE A 85 5.39 -8.96 65.84
C ILE A 85 5.06 -10.15 64.94
N VAL A 86 3.99 -10.90 65.22
CA VAL A 86 3.57 -12.04 64.38
C VAL A 86 3.26 -11.59 62.95
N THR A 87 2.61 -10.44 62.78
CA THR A 87 2.28 -9.90 61.46
C THR A 87 3.54 -9.50 60.68
N ILE A 88 4.52 -8.87 61.36
CA ILE A 88 5.80 -8.47 60.75
C ILE A 88 6.58 -9.72 60.33
N ILE A 89 6.66 -10.75 61.18
CA ILE A 89 7.32 -12.02 60.85
C ILE A 89 6.65 -12.67 59.63
N GLY A 90 5.32 -12.68 59.57
CA GLY A 90 4.57 -13.20 58.42
C GLY A 90 4.87 -12.46 57.12
N ILE A 91 4.96 -11.12 57.15
CA ILE A 91 5.33 -10.31 55.97
C ILE A 91 6.76 -10.62 55.52
N ILE A 92 7.71 -10.74 56.46
CA ILE A 92 9.11 -11.07 56.15
C ILE A 92 9.21 -12.45 55.51
N LEU A 93 8.56 -13.47 56.08
CA LEU A 93 8.53 -14.83 55.51
C LEU A 93 7.92 -14.85 54.10
N CYS A 94 6.85 -14.08 53.87
CA CYS A 94 6.22 -13.98 52.55
C CYS A 94 7.13 -13.29 51.53
N CYS A 95 7.86 -12.24 51.93
CA CYS A 95 8.86 -11.59 51.07
C CYS A 95 10.04 -12.52 50.75
N LEU A 96 10.52 -13.30 51.72
CA LEU A 96 11.57 -14.30 51.50
C LEU A 96 11.13 -15.41 50.54
N LEU A 97 9.88 -15.87 50.64
CA LEU A 97 9.27 -16.81 49.69
C LEU A 97 9.14 -16.24 48.27
N LEU A 98 8.76 -14.97 48.14
CA LEU A 98 8.69 -14.31 46.84
C LEU A 98 10.08 -14.10 46.23
N LEU A 99 11.07 -13.71 47.04
CA LEU A 99 12.46 -13.57 46.59
C LEU A 99 13.08 -14.91 46.19
N SER A 100 12.80 -16.00 46.92
CA SER A 100 13.26 -17.33 46.53
C SER A 100 12.58 -17.81 45.25
N HIS A 101 11.28 -17.56 45.07
CA HIS A 101 10.57 -17.91 43.84
C HIS A 101 11.07 -17.12 42.63
N VAL A 102 11.32 -15.82 42.76
CA VAL A 102 11.87 -14.99 41.67
C VAL A 102 13.31 -15.38 41.36
N GLY A 103 14.14 -15.65 42.38
CA GLY A 103 15.52 -16.13 42.21
C GLY A 103 15.60 -17.51 41.54
N PHE A 104 14.67 -18.41 41.83
CA PHE A 104 14.61 -19.76 41.25
C PHE A 104 14.27 -19.72 39.75
N PHE A 105 13.37 -18.83 39.31
CA PHE A 105 13.01 -18.70 37.89
C PHE A 105 13.95 -17.82 37.06
N THR A 106 14.81 -17.02 37.70
CA THR A 106 15.82 -16.21 36.99
C THR A 106 17.19 -16.92 36.89
N GLY A 107 17.57 -17.73 37.89
CA GLY A 107 18.83 -18.48 37.88
C GLY A 107 18.88 -19.58 36.81
N GLN A 108 17.79 -20.31 36.60
CA GLN A 108 17.74 -21.39 35.60
C GLN A 108 17.89 -20.91 34.15
N LYS A 109 17.63 -19.61 33.90
CA LYS A 109 17.79 -18.99 32.57
C LYS A 109 19.20 -18.42 32.36
N PHE A 110 19.97 -18.20 33.44
CA PHE A 110 21.34 -17.69 33.36
C PHE A 110 22.40 -18.81 33.27
N ASP A 111 22.19 -19.95 33.93
CA ASP A 111 23.12 -21.08 33.82
C ASP A 111 23.08 -21.76 32.44
N ASN A 112 21.90 -21.81 31.80
CA ASN A 112 21.79 -22.25 30.41
C ASN A 112 22.42 -21.26 29.40
N LEU A 113 22.66 -20.00 29.80
CA LEU A 113 23.30 -19.00 28.93
C LEU A 113 24.83 -19.04 29.02
N HIS A 114 25.39 -19.61 30.10
CA HIS A 114 26.84 -19.67 30.33
C HIS A 114 27.48 -21.04 30.05
N HIS A 115 26.74 -22.14 30.07
CA HIS A 115 27.27 -23.44 29.62
C HIS A 115 27.39 -23.58 28.10
N ASP A 116 26.68 -22.76 27.31
CA ASP A 116 26.84 -22.73 25.84
C ASP A 116 28.01 -21.83 25.36
N ALA A 117 28.75 -21.20 26.28
CA ALA A 117 29.74 -20.18 25.95
C ALA A 117 31.22 -20.61 26.11
N VAL A 118 31.53 -21.83 26.56
CA VAL A 118 32.92 -22.20 26.95
C VAL A 118 33.53 -23.39 26.17
N GLU A 119 32.77 -24.09 25.34
CA GLU A 119 33.37 -25.03 24.37
C GLU A 119 32.74 -24.80 22.99
N GLN A 120 33.23 -23.79 22.26
CA GLN A 120 32.99 -23.74 20.83
C GLN A 120 33.95 -24.74 20.15
N PRO A 121 33.46 -25.89 19.62
CA PRO A 121 34.19 -26.51 18.52
C PRO A 121 34.30 -25.45 17.44
N ILE A 122 35.44 -25.38 16.75
CA ILE A 122 35.69 -24.51 15.59
C ILE A 122 34.41 -24.44 14.76
N VAL A 123 33.62 -23.38 14.95
CA VAL A 123 32.41 -23.15 14.19
C VAL A 123 32.96 -22.80 12.83
N LYS A 124 32.94 -23.76 11.91
CA LYS A 124 33.02 -23.48 10.48
C LYS A 124 32.01 -22.38 10.25
N VAL A 125 32.49 -21.15 10.09
CA VAL A 125 31.67 -20.00 9.75
C VAL A 125 31.07 -20.38 8.40
N MET A 126 29.83 -20.86 8.44
CA MET A 126 29.11 -21.19 7.22
C MET A 126 29.13 -19.90 6.39
N PRO A 127 29.58 -19.95 5.13
CA PRO A 127 29.67 -18.78 4.29
C PRO A 127 28.30 -18.09 4.27
N THR A 128 28.26 -16.81 4.64
CA THR A 128 27.04 -16.02 4.66
C THR A 128 26.51 -15.92 3.24
N GLU A 129 25.31 -16.46 3.03
CA GLU A 129 24.61 -16.35 1.75
C GLU A 129 23.98 -14.95 1.67
N ILE A 130 24.28 -14.22 0.61
CA ILE A 130 23.81 -12.85 0.40
C ILE A 130 22.86 -12.84 -0.80
N ASP A 131 21.70 -12.21 -0.62
CA ASP A 131 20.79 -11.89 -1.71
C ASP A 131 21.33 -10.66 -2.46
N LEU A 132 21.82 -10.90 -3.68
CA LEU A 132 22.40 -9.87 -4.53
C LEU A 132 21.35 -8.84 -4.98
N LEU A 133 20.06 -9.13 -4.83
CA LEU A 133 18.96 -8.29 -5.31
C LEU A 133 18.27 -7.53 -4.18
N GLU A 134 18.66 -7.73 -2.92
CA GLU A 134 18.04 -7.06 -1.77
C GLU A 134 18.08 -5.52 -1.89
N LYS A 135 19.17 -5.01 -2.47
CA LYS A 135 19.44 -3.57 -2.66
C LYS A 135 19.21 -3.08 -4.08
N VAL A 136 18.73 -3.92 -4.98
CA VAL A 136 18.56 -3.55 -6.38
C VAL A 136 17.14 -2.99 -6.55
N TYR A 137 17.02 -1.67 -6.63
CA TYR A 137 15.74 -0.96 -6.80
C TYR A 137 15.78 -0.02 -8.01
N PRO A 138 14.62 0.36 -8.57
CA PRO A 138 14.59 1.33 -9.67
C PRO A 138 15.01 2.72 -9.15
N ASP A 139 16.24 3.14 -9.45
CA ASP A 139 16.71 4.51 -9.13
C ASP A 139 15.93 5.59 -9.90
N HIS A 140 15.42 5.21 -11.07
CA HIS A 140 14.51 6.04 -11.85
C HIS A 140 13.26 6.31 -11.00
N GLY A 141 13.06 7.56 -10.58
CA GLY A 141 11.91 7.95 -9.77
C GLY A 141 12.21 8.24 -8.30
N ARG A 142 13.47 8.11 -7.85
CA ARG A 142 13.88 8.53 -6.49
C ARG A 142 13.47 9.98 -6.22
N GLY A 143 12.78 10.21 -5.10
CA GLY A 143 12.29 11.53 -4.71
C GLY A 143 11.34 12.22 -5.71
N GLN A 144 10.67 11.48 -6.59
CA GLN A 144 9.72 12.07 -7.55
C GLN A 144 8.26 12.02 -7.08
N SER A 145 7.99 11.45 -5.90
CA SER A 145 6.65 11.33 -5.34
C SER A 145 6.50 12.04 -4.00
N THR A 146 5.31 12.58 -3.76
CA THR A 146 4.87 12.99 -2.42
C THR A 146 3.79 12.05 -1.92
N ALA A 147 4.00 11.42 -0.77
CA ALA A 147 2.95 10.65 -0.12
C ALA A 147 1.98 11.60 0.58
N ILE A 148 0.68 11.38 0.41
CA ILE A 148 -0.39 12.22 0.94
C ILE A 148 -1.32 11.31 1.71
N LEU A 149 -1.34 11.54 3.01
CA LEU A 149 -2.06 10.72 3.96
C LEU A 149 -3.15 11.54 4.62
N LEU A 150 -4.39 11.02 4.58
CA LEU A 150 -5.51 11.59 5.29
C LEU A 150 -5.63 10.91 6.64
N ASN A 151 -5.67 11.71 7.71
CA ASN A 151 -5.92 11.21 9.05
C ASN A 151 -7.34 11.60 9.47
N TRP A 152 -8.16 10.62 9.79
CA TRP A 152 -9.51 10.85 10.33
C TRP A 152 -9.57 10.57 11.83
N SER A 153 -9.39 9.30 12.23
CA SER A 153 -9.59 8.86 13.61
C SER A 153 -8.48 7.97 14.18
N ARG A 154 -7.57 7.43 13.34
CA ARG A 154 -6.64 6.36 13.77
C ARG A 154 -5.18 6.77 13.63
N LEU A 155 -4.76 7.64 14.53
CA LEU A 155 -3.38 8.13 14.58
C LEU A 155 -2.33 7.02 14.74
N GLU A 156 -2.66 5.91 15.43
CA GLU A 156 -1.72 4.80 15.60
C GLU A 156 -1.47 4.06 14.27
N ASN A 157 -2.51 3.85 13.46
CA ASN A 157 -2.37 3.28 12.11
C ASN A 157 -1.48 4.19 11.25
N MET A 158 -1.68 5.51 11.37
CA MET A 158 -0.86 6.49 10.64
C MET A 158 0.63 6.36 10.94
N LYS A 159 1.04 6.14 12.20
CA LYS A 159 2.45 5.97 12.56
C LYS A 159 3.07 4.76 11.85
N ILE A 160 2.36 3.63 11.88
CA ILE A 160 2.81 2.40 11.20
C ILE A 160 2.98 2.64 9.70
N ILE A 161 2.02 3.33 9.08
CA ILE A 161 2.07 3.68 7.66
C ILE A 161 3.27 4.60 7.37
N ILE A 162 3.48 5.65 8.16
CA ILE A 162 4.61 6.58 7.96
C ILE A 162 5.94 5.86 8.11
N ASP A 163 6.11 5.06 9.16
CA ASP A 163 7.33 4.29 9.39
C ASP A 163 7.63 3.34 8.23
N HIS A 164 6.59 2.78 7.62
CA HIS A 164 6.72 1.98 6.40
C HIS A 164 7.11 2.84 5.19
N LEU A 165 6.39 3.95 4.92
CA LEU A 165 6.66 4.82 3.77
C LEU A 165 8.06 5.46 3.83
N CYS A 166 8.57 5.74 5.02
CA CYS A 166 9.90 6.34 5.22
C CYS A 166 11.06 5.44 4.81
N GLN A 167 10.83 4.13 4.66
CA GLN A 167 11.82 3.17 4.19
C GLN A 167 12.05 3.29 2.67
N TYR A 168 11.15 3.97 1.95
CA TYR A 168 11.27 4.16 0.52
C TYR A 168 11.87 5.53 0.17
N ASP A 169 12.76 5.52 -0.82
CA ASP A 169 13.45 6.68 -1.34
C ASP A 169 12.70 7.37 -2.48
N MET A 170 11.67 6.73 -3.04
CA MET A 170 10.75 7.32 -4.02
C MET A 170 10.01 8.57 -3.48
N PHE A 171 9.82 8.64 -2.16
CA PHE A 171 9.14 9.76 -1.52
C PHE A 171 10.12 10.88 -1.15
N GLN A 172 9.96 12.03 -1.79
CA GLN A 172 10.65 13.26 -1.40
C GLN A 172 10.12 13.79 -0.08
N SER A 173 8.79 13.75 0.07
CA SER A 173 8.09 14.25 1.24
C SER A 173 6.84 13.44 1.52
N ILE A 174 6.44 13.41 2.78
CA ILE A 174 5.20 12.81 3.27
C ILE A 174 4.36 13.95 3.84
N MET A 175 3.26 14.28 3.19
CA MET A 175 2.27 15.25 3.64
C MET A 175 1.22 14.53 4.49
N MET A 176 1.03 15.00 5.72
CA MET A 176 0.09 14.38 6.65
C MET A 176 -0.56 15.38 7.60
N LEU A 177 -1.53 14.91 8.37
CA LEU A 177 -2.13 15.60 9.51
C LEU A 177 -1.63 14.94 10.82
N ALA A 178 -0.42 15.30 11.29
CA ALA A 178 0.18 15.12 12.64
C ALA A 178 1.02 13.86 13.08
N THR A 179 2.19 14.12 13.71
CA THR A 179 3.09 13.30 14.60
C THR A 179 4.11 12.29 14.00
N PRO A 180 5.23 11.98 14.72
CA PRO A 180 6.54 11.67 14.13
C PRO A 180 6.97 10.20 14.14
N GLY A 181 7.92 9.89 13.24
CA GLY A 181 8.62 8.60 13.04
C GLY A 181 9.67 8.67 11.91
N CYS A 182 9.41 9.52 10.92
CA CYS A 182 10.36 9.88 9.84
C CYS A 182 11.33 11.01 10.25
N PRO A 183 12.45 11.20 9.54
CA PRO A 183 13.23 12.44 9.60
C PRO A 183 12.33 13.65 9.39
N SER A 184 12.41 14.64 10.29
CA SER A 184 11.56 15.84 10.27
C SER A 184 11.63 16.62 8.95
N SER A 185 12.71 16.47 8.19
CA SER A 185 12.88 17.08 6.86
C SER A 185 11.97 16.46 5.78
N LYS A 186 11.52 15.21 5.94
CA LYS A 186 10.62 14.53 5.00
C LYS A 186 9.13 14.77 5.32
N ILE A 187 8.77 15.12 6.55
CA ILE A 187 7.35 15.26 6.95
C ILE A 187 6.89 16.71 6.80
N LEU A 188 5.76 16.90 6.12
CA LEU A 188 5.06 18.17 6.03
C LEU A 188 3.67 18.02 6.66
N ILE A 189 3.39 18.83 7.69
CA ILE A 189 2.09 18.78 8.37
C ILE A 189 1.22 19.97 7.93
N TYR A 190 0.05 19.68 7.38
CA TYR A 190 -0.94 20.68 6.97
C TYR A 190 -2.21 20.51 7.77
N ASN A 191 -2.56 21.47 8.63
CA ASN A 191 -3.81 21.43 9.39
C ASN A 191 -4.92 22.15 8.64
N SER A 192 -6.06 21.49 8.44
CA SER A 192 -7.28 22.12 7.91
C SER A 192 -8.14 22.69 9.04
N PRO A 193 -8.88 23.79 8.80
CA PRO A 193 -9.76 24.39 9.83
C PRO A 193 -10.98 23.52 10.16
N GLY A 194 -11.28 22.53 9.31
CA GLY A 194 -12.33 21.55 9.50
C GLY A 194 -12.07 20.32 8.65
N ASN A 195 -12.94 19.33 8.75
CA ASN A 195 -12.82 18.12 7.97
C ASN A 195 -13.16 18.40 6.49
N MET A 196 -12.15 18.30 5.63
CA MET A 196 -12.26 18.47 4.18
C MET A 196 -12.53 17.14 3.44
N HIS A 197 -12.83 16.07 4.15
CA HIS A 197 -13.12 14.74 3.59
C HIS A 197 -12.06 14.30 2.57
N PHE A 198 -12.49 13.64 1.49
CA PHE A 198 -11.61 13.07 0.49
C PHE A 198 -10.97 14.12 -0.42
N ILE A 199 -11.59 15.30 -0.59
CA ILE A 199 -11.03 16.33 -1.48
C ILE A 199 -9.66 16.85 -1.02
N ALA A 200 -9.39 16.75 0.27
CA ALA A 200 -8.13 17.15 0.88
C ALA A 200 -6.90 16.53 0.19
N ARG A 201 -6.96 15.25 -0.20
CA ARG A 201 -5.80 14.58 -0.83
C ARG A 201 -5.46 15.17 -2.19
N TYR A 202 -6.48 15.55 -2.96
CA TYR A 202 -6.30 16.13 -4.30
C TYR A 202 -5.79 17.56 -4.22
N MET A 203 -6.28 18.35 -3.26
CA MET A 203 -5.75 19.69 -3.02
C MET A 203 -4.29 19.64 -2.57
N ALA A 204 -3.95 18.73 -1.64
CA ALA A 204 -2.57 18.53 -1.19
C ALA A 204 -1.65 18.11 -2.36
N CYS A 205 -2.12 17.23 -3.23
CA CYS A 205 -1.36 16.81 -4.41
C CYS A 205 -1.13 17.95 -5.40
N ALA A 206 -2.17 18.76 -5.67
CA ALA A 206 -2.02 19.93 -6.53
C ALA A 206 -1.01 20.94 -5.97
N MET A 207 -0.86 21.00 -4.64
CA MET A 207 0.13 21.84 -3.96
C MET A 207 1.53 21.20 -3.84
N ALA A 208 1.68 19.90 -4.14
CA ALA A 208 2.94 19.20 -4.03
C ALA A 208 3.96 19.68 -5.07
N ARG A 209 5.24 19.73 -4.67
CA ARG A 209 6.34 20.15 -5.54
C ARG A 209 6.74 19.06 -6.54
N THR A 210 6.56 17.81 -6.15
CA THR A 210 6.84 16.62 -6.94
C THR A 210 5.89 16.47 -8.13
N PRO A 211 6.30 15.75 -9.19
CA PRO A 211 5.43 15.46 -10.32
C PRO A 211 4.34 14.43 -10.00
N TYR A 212 4.54 13.58 -8.99
CA TYR A 212 3.66 12.46 -8.66
C TYR A 212 3.20 12.48 -7.21
N CYS A 213 2.05 11.87 -6.97
CA CYS A 213 1.44 11.77 -5.66
C CYS A 213 1.09 10.31 -5.37
N TYR A 214 1.29 9.93 -4.11
CA TYR A 214 0.82 8.66 -3.57
C TYR A 214 -0.29 8.92 -2.55
N PHE A 215 -1.39 8.18 -2.63
CA PHE A 215 -2.53 8.27 -1.74
C PHE A 215 -2.71 6.97 -0.96
N GLN A 216 -3.01 7.08 0.33
CA GLN A 216 -3.36 5.93 1.17
C GLN A 216 -4.20 6.41 2.37
N ASP A 217 -5.18 5.60 2.75
CA ASP A 217 -6.01 5.79 3.95
C ASP A 217 -5.43 5.03 5.15
N ASP A 218 -5.98 5.24 6.34
CA ASP A 218 -5.54 4.64 7.60
C ASP A 218 -6.11 3.21 7.84
N ASP A 219 -6.66 2.57 6.81
CA ASP A 219 -7.30 1.23 6.86
C ASP A 219 -6.37 0.06 6.57
N TRP A 220 -5.30 0.28 5.78
CA TRP A 220 -4.48 -0.77 5.19
C TRP A 220 -3.00 -0.42 5.27
N LEU A 221 -2.14 -1.43 5.40
CA LEU A 221 -0.71 -1.32 5.17
C LEU A 221 -0.38 -1.90 3.78
N ILE A 222 0.07 -1.02 2.87
CA ILE A 222 0.40 -1.38 1.49
C ILE A 222 1.87 -1.78 1.41
N GLN A 223 2.13 -3.07 1.25
CA GLN A 223 3.49 -3.64 1.37
C GLN A 223 4.29 -3.56 0.07
N HIS A 224 3.63 -3.54 -1.10
CA HIS A 224 4.30 -3.76 -2.39
C HIS A 224 4.49 -2.46 -3.19
N LEU A 225 5.03 -1.44 -2.53
CA LEU A 225 5.14 -0.09 -3.09
C LEU A 225 6.20 0.01 -4.19
N ARG A 226 7.29 -0.76 -4.14
CA ARG A 226 8.30 -0.74 -5.21
C ARG A 226 7.71 -1.30 -6.49
N SER A 227 7.00 -2.40 -6.41
CA SER A 227 6.36 -3.03 -7.56
C SER A 227 5.31 -2.11 -8.17
N MET A 228 4.42 -1.54 -7.35
CA MET A 228 3.42 -0.60 -7.83
C MET A 228 4.06 0.67 -8.45
N TYR A 229 5.08 1.24 -7.80
CA TYR A 229 5.75 2.44 -8.30
C TYR A 229 6.53 2.18 -9.60
N ALA A 230 7.24 1.05 -9.68
CA ALA A 230 7.95 0.65 -10.88
C ALA A 230 7.01 0.42 -12.07
N ASN A 231 5.77 -0.02 -11.83
CA ASN A 231 4.74 -0.08 -12.86
C ASN A 231 4.23 1.32 -13.23
N PHE A 232 3.93 2.15 -12.23
CA PHE A 232 3.45 3.52 -12.41
C PHE A 232 4.39 4.36 -13.30
N LEU A 233 5.69 4.31 -13.04
CA LEU A 233 6.69 5.09 -13.80
C LEU A 233 6.73 4.76 -15.30
N ARG A 234 6.19 3.61 -15.72
CA ARG A 234 6.11 3.24 -17.14
C ARG A 234 4.93 3.90 -17.84
N PHE A 235 3.88 4.18 -17.08
CA PHE A 235 2.61 4.73 -17.55
C PHE A 235 2.07 5.77 -16.56
N PRO A 236 2.82 6.85 -16.30
CA PRO A 236 2.48 7.82 -15.26
C PRO A 236 1.24 8.67 -15.59
N HIS A 237 0.78 8.62 -16.85
CA HIS A 237 -0.47 9.23 -17.30
C HIS A 237 -1.72 8.47 -16.84
N LEU A 238 -1.57 7.24 -16.37
CA LEU A 238 -2.66 6.45 -15.78
C LEU A 238 -2.60 6.53 -14.26
N VAL A 239 -3.76 6.40 -13.61
CA VAL A 239 -3.82 6.18 -12.16
C VAL A 239 -3.50 4.71 -11.90
N HIS A 240 -2.53 4.43 -11.03
CA HIS A 240 -2.21 3.06 -10.60
C HIS A 240 -2.76 2.85 -9.21
N THR A 241 -3.40 1.71 -8.96
CA THR A 241 -4.01 1.39 -7.67
C THR A 241 -3.66 -0.03 -7.24
N ASP A 242 -3.65 -0.27 -5.93
CA ASP A 242 -3.49 -1.60 -5.33
C ASP A 242 -4.78 -2.02 -4.63
N THR A 243 -5.09 -3.31 -4.65
CA THR A 243 -6.33 -3.84 -4.08
C THR A 243 -6.28 -5.34 -3.81
N ASN A 244 -7.20 -5.83 -2.96
CA ASN A 244 -7.45 -7.26 -2.82
C ASN A 244 -8.33 -7.86 -3.92
N ALA A 245 -8.39 -9.20 -3.99
CA ALA A 245 -9.08 -9.94 -5.05
C ALA A 245 -10.60 -9.67 -5.13
N ASP A 246 -11.27 -9.56 -3.98
CA ASP A 246 -12.70 -9.23 -3.91
C ASP A 246 -12.96 -7.85 -4.54
N VAL A 247 -12.24 -6.84 -4.05
CA VAL A 247 -12.32 -5.45 -4.51
C VAL A 247 -11.84 -5.31 -5.97
N TYR A 248 -10.87 -6.11 -6.41
CA TYR A 248 -10.42 -6.20 -7.81
C TYR A 248 -11.55 -6.68 -8.72
N SER A 249 -12.35 -7.66 -8.30
CA SER A 249 -13.50 -8.12 -9.08
C SER A 249 -14.53 -7.02 -9.29
N LEU A 250 -14.71 -6.15 -8.30
CA LEU A 250 -15.59 -4.99 -8.40
C LEU A 250 -15.00 -3.95 -9.34
N THR A 251 -13.76 -3.54 -9.11
CA THR A 251 -13.16 -2.34 -9.74
C THR A 251 -12.52 -2.59 -11.11
N ASN A 252 -12.18 -3.83 -11.43
CA ASN A 252 -11.65 -4.21 -12.73
C ASN A 252 -12.72 -4.80 -13.67
N TRP A 253 -13.94 -5.01 -13.17
CA TRP A 253 -15.00 -5.62 -13.97
C TRP A 253 -16.39 -5.02 -13.69
N LYS A 254 -16.99 -5.25 -12.51
CA LYS A 254 -18.39 -4.85 -12.25
C LYS A 254 -18.64 -3.33 -12.27
N TRP A 255 -17.59 -2.54 -11.99
CA TRP A 255 -17.58 -1.08 -11.93
C TRP A 255 -16.70 -0.45 -13.01
N CYS A 256 -16.60 -1.15 -14.13
CA CYS A 256 -16.09 -0.64 -15.38
C CYS A 256 -17.28 -0.37 -16.31
N PHE A 257 -17.27 0.80 -16.96
CA PHE A 257 -18.42 1.32 -17.70
C PHE A 257 -17.97 1.76 -19.08
N TYR A 258 -18.60 1.17 -20.10
CA TYR A 258 -18.33 1.47 -21.50
C TYR A 258 -19.59 1.93 -22.23
N HIS A 259 -19.47 2.98 -23.03
CA HIS A 259 -20.52 3.45 -23.95
C HIS A 259 -19.88 3.96 -25.25
N ASN A 260 -19.62 3.02 -26.17
CA ASN A 260 -18.85 3.28 -27.39
C ASN A 260 -19.34 4.50 -28.22
N PRO A 261 -20.66 4.76 -28.38
CA PRO A 261 -21.08 5.92 -29.20
C PRO A 261 -20.72 7.29 -28.62
N ASP A 262 -20.46 7.37 -27.32
CA ASP A 262 -20.14 8.60 -26.60
C ASP A 262 -18.69 8.59 -26.06
N ASP A 263 -17.86 7.62 -26.48
CA ASP A 263 -16.48 7.47 -26.03
C ASP A 263 -16.32 7.42 -24.50
N LEU A 264 -17.24 6.73 -23.82
CA LEU A 264 -17.13 6.43 -22.39
C LEU A 264 -16.34 5.13 -22.20
N HIS A 265 -15.27 5.17 -21.42
CA HIS A 265 -14.42 4.03 -21.07
C HIS A 265 -13.73 4.31 -19.73
N THR A 266 -14.43 4.03 -18.63
CA THR A 266 -13.88 4.31 -17.30
C THR A 266 -14.13 3.18 -16.34
N CYS A 267 -13.30 3.07 -15.31
CA CYS A 267 -13.58 2.23 -14.17
C CYS A 267 -13.41 3.02 -12.88
N PHE A 268 -14.21 2.70 -11.88
CA PHE A 268 -13.95 3.19 -10.53
C PHE A 268 -12.82 2.37 -9.90
N SER A 269 -11.98 3.02 -9.10
CA SER A 269 -11.04 2.34 -8.22
C SER A 269 -10.90 3.09 -6.89
N TRP A 270 -10.72 2.35 -5.80
CA TRP A 270 -10.48 2.93 -4.49
C TRP A 270 -9.04 3.41 -4.39
N VAL A 271 -8.86 4.72 -4.21
CA VAL A 271 -7.53 5.31 -4.04
C VAL A 271 -6.98 5.17 -2.61
N GLY A 272 -7.85 4.84 -1.66
CA GLY A 272 -7.49 4.68 -0.24
C GLY A 272 -6.64 3.43 0.04
N THR A 273 -6.69 2.43 -0.83
CA THR A 273 -5.92 1.18 -0.72
C THR A 273 -4.52 1.28 -1.34
N GLY A 274 -3.99 2.50 -1.51
CA GLY A 274 -2.73 2.74 -2.19
C GLY A 274 -2.95 3.10 -3.65
N ALA A 275 -2.58 4.33 -4.02
CA ALA A 275 -2.68 4.79 -5.40
C ALA A 275 -1.57 5.76 -5.78
N PHE A 276 -0.95 5.55 -6.94
CA PHE A 276 -0.10 6.56 -7.57
C PHE A 276 -0.85 7.29 -8.68
N ALA A 277 -0.73 8.60 -8.71
CA ALA A 277 -1.24 9.44 -9.78
C ALA A 277 -0.27 10.58 -10.09
N SER A 278 -0.26 11.05 -11.33
CA SER A 278 0.43 12.30 -11.66
C SER A 278 -0.30 13.50 -11.04
N ARG A 279 0.48 14.51 -10.63
CA ARG A 279 -0.08 15.80 -10.22
C ARG A 279 -0.91 16.42 -11.33
N GLU A 280 -0.55 16.17 -12.60
CA GLU A 280 -1.31 16.59 -13.76
C GLU A 280 -2.72 16.01 -13.78
N ASN A 281 -2.88 14.70 -13.57
CA ASN A 281 -4.20 14.05 -13.50
C ASN A 281 -5.05 14.63 -12.36
N VAL A 282 -4.43 14.94 -11.23
CA VAL A 282 -5.13 15.56 -10.09
C VAL A 282 -5.55 17.00 -10.39
N VAL A 283 -4.68 17.80 -11.00
CA VAL A 283 -5.04 19.17 -11.42
C VAL A 283 -6.15 19.13 -12.48
N LYS A 284 -6.10 18.17 -13.41
CA LYS A 284 -7.17 17.93 -14.39
C LYS A 284 -8.48 17.60 -13.69
N PHE A 285 -8.49 16.71 -12.71
CA PHE A 285 -9.67 16.40 -11.92
C PHE A 285 -10.27 17.63 -11.23
N LEU A 286 -9.44 18.43 -10.57
CA LEU A 286 -9.91 19.65 -9.91
C LEU A 286 -10.51 20.64 -10.91
N LYS A 287 -9.95 20.78 -12.12
CA LYS A 287 -10.55 21.57 -13.20
C LYS A 287 -11.89 21.00 -13.64
N LEU A 288 -11.98 19.69 -13.85
CA LEU A 288 -13.22 19.02 -14.23
C LEU A 288 -14.31 19.22 -13.18
N SER A 289 -13.98 19.19 -11.89
CA SER A 289 -14.97 19.46 -10.84
C SER A 289 -15.61 20.85 -10.93
N ALA A 290 -14.84 21.85 -11.37
CA ALA A 290 -15.35 23.20 -11.59
C ALA A 290 -16.19 23.28 -12.88
N VAL A 291 -15.71 22.67 -13.97
CA VAL A 291 -16.39 22.70 -15.28
C VAL A 291 -17.70 21.91 -15.27
N THR A 292 -17.74 20.80 -14.53
CA THR A 292 -18.97 20.01 -14.37
C THR A 292 -19.86 20.53 -13.24
N GLU A 293 -19.59 21.74 -12.72
CA GLU A 293 -20.38 22.41 -11.67
C GLU A 293 -20.71 21.49 -10.47
N MET A 294 -19.71 20.76 -9.95
CA MET A 294 -19.93 19.91 -8.78
C MET A 294 -20.40 20.73 -7.59
N ASP A 295 -21.45 20.26 -6.91
CA ASP A 295 -21.89 20.91 -5.68
C ASP A 295 -20.85 20.70 -4.55
N PRO A 296 -20.85 21.53 -3.50
CA PRO A 296 -19.85 21.44 -2.44
C PRO A 296 -19.78 20.08 -1.72
N LEU A 297 -20.90 19.35 -1.64
CA LEU A 297 -20.95 18.04 -1.00
C LEU A 297 -20.35 16.97 -1.93
N GLU A 298 -20.69 17.00 -3.22
CA GLU A 298 -20.07 16.14 -4.24
C GLU A 298 -18.56 16.37 -4.31
N PHE A 299 -18.15 17.64 -4.30
CA PHE A 299 -16.74 18.02 -4.28
C PHE A 299 -16.02 17.43 -3.07
N ALA A 300 -16.62 17.47 -1.88
CA ALA A 300 -16.05 16.85 -0.68
C ALA A 300 -15.87 15.31 -0.80
N TYR A 301 -16.70 14.64 -1.59
CA TYR A 301 -16.63 13.21 -1.90
C TYR A 301 -15.80 12.89 -3.16
N GLY A 302 -14.76 13.68 -3.43
CA GLY A 302 -13.95 13.60 -4.66
C GLY A 302 -13.42 12.21 -5.03
N ASP A 303 -13.19 11.31 -4.08
CA ASP A 303 -12.78 9.91 -4.37
C ASP A 303 -13.76 9.17 -5.27
N MET A 304 -15.07 9.46 -5.17
CA MET A 304 -16.11 8.83 -6.00
C MET A 304 -16.10 9.31 -7.46
N TYR A 305 -15.41 10.41 -7.71
CA TYR A 305 -15.34 11.07 -9.02
C TYR A 305 -13.96 10.93 -9.67
N PHE A 306 -12.88 10.95 -8.91
CA PHE A 306 -11.52 11.11 -9.43
C PHE A 306 -11.16 10.13 -10.55
N THR A 307 -11.22 8.82 -10.28
CA THR A 307 -10.86 7.78 -11.26
C THR A 307 -11.86 7.74 -12.41
N THR A 308 -13.16 7.87 -12.10
CA THR A 308 -14.25 7.99 -13.09
C THR A 308 -14.01 9.13 -14.08
N TYR A 309 -13.60 10.30 -13.59
CA TYR A 309 -13.42 11.52 -14.39
C TYR A 309 -12.16 11.53 -15.24
N MET A 310 -11.23 10.59 -15.02
CA MET A 310 -10.12 10.42 -15.95
C MET A 310 -10.62 9.92 -17.32
N ASN A 311 -11.81 9.33 -17.38
CA ASN A 311 -12.33 8.57 -18.51
C ASN A 311 -11.26 7.62 -19.05
N GLN A 312 -10.60 6.91 -18.13
CA GLN A 312 -9.58 5.91 -18.40
C GLN A 312 -9.71 4.85 -17.31
N PRO A 313 -9.70 3.56 -17.65
CA PRO A 313 -9.58 2.51 -16.65
C PRO A 313 -8.28 2.71 -15.86
N PRO A 314 -8.26 2.67 -14.51
CA PRO A 314 -7.05 2.67 -13.72
C PRO A 314 -6.20 1.41 -13.97
N TYR A 315 -4.88 1.52 -13.81
CA TYR A 315 -3.97 0.37 -13.86
C TYR A 315 -3.91 -0.26 -12.47
N GLN A 316 -4.75 -1.25 -12.25
CA GLN A 316 -4.90 -1.86 -10.94
C GLN A 316 -4.06 -3.13 -10.80
N ILE A 317 -3.35 -3.23 -9.69
CA ILE A 317 -2.61 -4.41 -9.27
C ILE A 317 -3.43 -5.11 -8.19
N GLN A 318 -3.43 -6.45 -8.20
CA GLN A 318 -4.13 -7.29 -7.24
C GLN A 318 -3.14 -7.99 -6.31
N ASN A 319 -3.39 -7.92 -5.01
CA ASN A 319 -2.54 -8.49 -3.97
C ASN A 319 -3.34 -8.79 -2.69
N ASP A 320 -2.74 -9.39 -1.67
CA ASP A 320 -3.26 -9.41 -0.32
C ASP A 320 -2.96 -8.10 0.43
N LEU A 321 -4.02 -7.43 0.88
CA LEU A 321 -3.88 -6.21 1.68
C LEU A 321 -3.84 -6.56 3.17
N ARG A 322 -2.83 -6.04 3.88
CA ARG A 322 -2.77 -6.18 5.34
C ARG A 322 -3.68 -5.15 6.01
N GLU A 323 -4.79 -5.63 6.55
CA GLU A 323 -5.75 -4.80 7.29
C GLU A 323 -5.14 -4.26 8.59
N LEU A 324 -5.34 -2.97 8.84
CA LEU A 324 -5.07 -2.33 10.13
C LEU A 324 -6.41 -2.19 10.89
N PRO A 325 -6.41 -2.04 12.23
CA PRO A 325 -7.65 -1.93 13.00
C PRO A 325 -8.64 -0.89 12.40
N GLN A 326 -9.86 -1.33 12.07
CA GLN A 326 -10.86 -0.55 11.31
C GLN A 326 -12.02 0.05 12.14
N GLU A 327 -11.80 0.35 13.42
CA GLU A 327 -12.86 0.95 14.24
C GLU A 327 -13.34 2.29 13.65
N ASN A 328 -14.65 2.41 13.40
CA ASN A 328 -15.33 3.59 12.84
C ASN A 328 -14.95 3.94 11.38
N ALA A 329 -14.73 2.94 10.52
CA ALA A 329 -14.46 3.16 9.10
C ALA A 329 -15.56 4.01 8.40
N PHE A 330 -15.14 5.08 7.71
CA PHE A 330 -16.03 6.06 7.08
C PHE A 330 -16.90 5.50 5.93
N SER A 331 -16.42 4.42 5.31
CA SER A 331 -17.07 3.74 4.18
C SER A 331 -17.85 2.48 4.59
N ALA A 332 -18.00 2.18 5.88
CA ALA A 332 -18.79 1.05 6.37
C ALA A 332 -20.30 1.36 6.41
N GLY A 333 -21.13 0.31 6.37
CA GLY A 333 -22.60 0.41 6.47
C GLY A 333 -23.21 1.33 5.41
N ASP A 334 -23.96 2.34 5.86
CA ASP A 334 -24.58 3.37 5.01
C ASP A 334 -23.57 4.11 4.11
N GLY A 335 -22.29 4.14 4.50
CA GLY A 335 -21.21 4.70 3.70
C GLY A 335 -21.06 4.03 2.32
N ARG A 336 -21.31 2.71 2.23
CA ARG A 336 -21.23 1.98 0.95
C ARG A 336 -22.32 2.42 -0.02
N ILE A 337 -23.55 2.58 0.47
CA ILE A 337 -24.69 3.02 -0.34
C ILE A 337 -24.45 4.44 -0.84
N ARG A 338 -24.00 5.33 0.06
CA ARG A 338 -23.62 6.71 -0.29
C ARG A 338 -22.56 6.75 -1.40
N ASN A 339 -21.50 5.94 -1.28
CA ASN A 339 -20.42 5.88 -2.26
C ASN A 339 -20.95 5.45 -3.64
N LYS A 340 -21.78 4.41 -3.71
CA LYS A 340 -22.42 3.97 -4.97
C LYS A 340 -23.29 5.05 -5.61
N ILE A 341 -24.02 5.83 -4.81
CA ILE A 341 -24.83 6.95 -5.31
C ILE A 341 -23.94 8.00 -5.98
N TYR A 342 -22.84 8.41 -5.34
CA TYR A 342 -21.92 9.41 -5.91
C TYR A 342 -21.13 8.88 -7.11
N MET A 343 -20.74 7.60 -7.12
CA MET A 343 -20.16 6.96 -8.30
C MET A 343 -21.12 7.02 -9.50
N HIS A 344 -22.40 6.73 -9.27
CA HIS A 344 -23.41 6.80 -10.33
C HIS A 344 -23.61 8.23 -10.84
N LYS A 345 -23.66 9.22 -9.94
CA LYS A 345 -23.73 10.65 -10.30
C LYS A 345 -22.53 11.08 -11.15
N ALA A 346 -21.32 10.64 -10.80
CA ALA A 346 -20.11 10.90 -11.57
C ALA A 346 -20.22 10.38 -13.01
N LEU A 347 -20.70 9.13 -13.18
CA LEU A 347 -20.88 8.52 -14.50
C LEU A 347 -21.94 9.23 -15.33
N ALA A 348 -23.10 9.51 -14.75
CA ALA A 348 -24.19 10.19 -15.44
C ALA A 348 -23.73 11.57 -15.94
N ARG A 349 -23.07 12.34 -15.07
CA ARG A 349 -22.58 13.68 -15.43
C ARG A 349 -21.49 13.63 -16.51
N MET A 350 -20.53 12.73 -16.38
CA MET A 350 -19.49 12.58 -17.40
C MET A 350 -20.09 12.19 -18.76
N LEU A 351 -21.07 11.27 -18.79
CA LEU A 351 -21.74 10.89 -20.02
C LEU A 351 -22.50 12.05 -20.65
N ASP A 352 -23.16 12.91 -19.86
CA ASP A 352 -23.86 14.09 -20.37
C ASP A 352 -22.89 15.08 -21.02
N HIS A 353 -21.71 15.30 -20.43
CA HIS A 353 -20.65 16.13 -21.04
C HIS A 353 -20.11 15.50 -22.33
N LEU A 354 -19.88 14.18 -22.36
CA LEU A 354 -19.42 13.49 -23.56
C LEU A 354 -20.45 13.59 -24.71
N LYS A 355 -21.74 13.45 -24.41
CA LYS A 355 -22.85 13.62 -25.37
C LYS A 355 -22.99 15.03 -25.89
N SER A 356 -22.69 16.03 -25.07
CA SER A 356 -22.76 17.44 -25.48
C SER A 356 -21.70 17.82 -26.52
N GLY A 357 -20.73 16.94 -26.78
CA GLY A 357 -19.61 17.23 -27.67
C GLY A 357 -18.50 18.05 -27.01
N SER A 358 -18.50 18.17 -25.68
CA SER A 358 -17.43 18.89 -24.97
C SER A 358 -16.08 18.16 -25.11
N ASP A 359 -15.00 18.95 -25.17
CA ASP A 359 -13.60 18.51 -25.17
C ASP A 359 -13.00 18.43 -23.75
N ASP A 360 -13.82 18.62 -22.71
CA ASP A 360 -13.36 18.57 -21.31
C ASP A 360 -12.77 17.19 -20.94
N PHE A 361 -13.37 16.12 -21.47
CA PHE A 361 -13.00 14.74 -21.18
C PHE A 361 -12.18 14.13 -22.32
N GLN A 362 -11.22 13.29 -21.93
CA GLN A 362 -10.42 12.52 -22.89
C GLN A 362 -11.30 11.46 -23.56
N ARG A 363 -11.52 11.57 -24.89
CA ARG A 363 -12.34 10.62 -25.66
C ARG A 363 -11.57 9.40 -26.17
N ALA A 364 -10.26 9.48 -26.34
CA ALA A 364 -9.48 8.33 -26.76
C ALA A 364 -8.99 7.53 -25.53
N GLU A 365 -9.17 6.20 -25.55
CA GLU A 365 -8.46 5.31 -24.63
C GLU A 365 -6.95 5.50 -24.80
N VAL A 366 -6.22 5.72 -23.70
CA VAL A 366 -4.77 5.90 -23.72
C VAL A 366 -4.09 4.55 -23.46
N ALA A 367 -3.10 4.24 -24.30
CA ALA A 367 -2.32 3.01 -24.16
C ALA A 367 -1.50 2.99 -22.84
N PRO A 368 -1.38 1.83 -22.17
CA PRO A 368 -2.06 0.59 -22.50
C PRO A 368 -3.56 0.71 -22.15
N THR A 369 -4.45 0.33 -23.06
CA THR A 369 -5.90 0.23 -22.81
C THR A 369 -6.22 -0.83 -21.77
N LEU A 370 -7.47 -0.93 -21.28
CA LEU A 370 -7.84 -1.98 -20.31
C LEU A 370 -7.36 -3.34 -20.81
N TYR A 371 -7.64 -3.70 -22.06
CA TYR A 371 -7.26 -4.99 -22.68
C TYR A 371 -5.80 -5.08 -23.11
N GLU A 372 -5.07 -3.99 -23.32
CA GLU A 372 -3.61 -4.07 -23.56
C GLU A 372 -2.83 -4.30 -22.26
N ARG A 373 -3.44 -4.02 -21.11
CA ARG A 373 -2.92 -4.42 -19.79
C ARG A 373 -3.29 -5.85 -19.45
N ASP A 374 -3.89 -6.58 -20.37
CA ASP A 374 -4.80 -7.62 -19.92
C ASP A 374 -4.86 -8.83 -20.86
N VAL A 375 -5.21 -8.64 -22.15
CA VAL A 375 -5.39 -9.67 -23.17
C VAL A 375 -4.42 -9.48 -24.34
N ARG A 376 -3.96 -10.64 -24.83
CA ARG A 376 -3.63 -11.04 -26.20
C ARG A 376 -4.37 -10.25 -27.32
N SER A 377 -3.81 -9.15 -27.80
CA SER A 377 -4.12 -8.62 -29.13
C SER A 377 -3.31 -9.39 -30.17
N ILE A 378 -4.00 -9.70 -31.27
CA ILE A 378 -3.54 -10.48 -32.42
C ILE A 378 -2.51 -9.68 -33.26
N ALA A 379 -2.18 -8.45 -32.86
CA ALA A 379 -1.03 -7.71 -33.37
C ALA A 379 0.05 -7.70 -32.28
N GLU A 380 1.14 -8.43 -32.52
CA GLU A 380 2.28 -8.70 -31.62
C GLU A 380 3.05 -7.47 -31.07
N THR A 381 2.48 -6.26 -31.02
CA THR A 381 3.29 -5.04 -30.87
C THR A 381 3.24 -4.35 -29.49
N TYR A 382 2.18 -4.42 -28.67
CA TYR A 382 2.13 -3.60 -27.44
C TYR A 382 1.21 -4.10 -26.31
N ILE A 383 1.57 -5.14 -25.54
CA ILE A 383 0.68 -5.64 -24.45
C ILE A 383 1.48 -6.12 -23.26
N ARG A 384 1.16 -5.60 -22.08
CA ARG A 384 1.91 -5.85 -20.84
C ARG A 384 0.96 -6.04 -19.68
N PRO A 385 0.55 -7.29 -19.38
CA PRO A 385 -0.42 -7.53 -18.35
C PRO A 385 0.18 -7.84 -17.01
N ILE A 386 0.50 -6.78 -16.26
CA ILE A 386 0.92 -6.86 -14.87
C ILE A 386 -0.32 -7.07 -14.01
N ARG A 387 -0.30 -8.12 -13.18
CA ARG A 387 -1.47 -8.52 -12.40
C ARG A 387 -1.28 -8.45 -10.90
N ALA A 388 -0.14 -8.91 -10.38
CA ALA A 388 0.11 -9.01 -8.96
C ALA A 388 1.58 -8.74 -8.63
N PRO A 389 1.93 -8.15 -7.47
CA PRO A 389 3.29 -8.04 -7.01
C PRO A 389 3.74 -9.34 -6.34
N CYS A 390 5.04 -9.59 -6.36
CA CYS A 390 5.63 -10.70 -5.63
C CYS A 390 5.72 -10.40 -4.14
N HIS A 391 5.69 -11.45 -3.31
CA HIS A 391 5.65 -11.34 -1.84
C HIS A 391 6.79 -10.49 -1.23
N ASP A 392 7.95 -10.45 -1.88
CA ASP A 392 9.13 -9.70 -1.46
C ASP A 392 9.26 -8.32 -2.13
N ASP A 393 8.24 -7.91 -2.89
CA ASP A 393 8.18 -6.64 -3.61
C ASP A 393 9.32 -6.44 -4.65
N LYS A 394 9.87 -7.55 -5.18
CA LYS A 394 10.94 -7.54 -6.19
C LYS A 394 10.49 -7.89 -7.60
N CYS A 395 9.23 -8.27 -7.79
CA CYS A 395 8.69 -8.52 -9.12
C CYS A 395 7.19 -8.27 -9.23
N LEU A 396 6.71 -8.29 -10.46
CA LEU A 396 5.30 -8.29 -10.81
C LEU A 396 4.99 -9.51 -11.68
N MET A 397 3.96 -10.27 -11.34
CA MET A 397 3.41 -11.34 -12.15
C MET A 397 2.82 -10.78 -13.45
N LEU A 398 3.13 -11.46 -14.55
CA LEU A 398 2.63 -11.19 -15.89
C LEU A 398 1.74 -12.35 -16.35
N THR A 399 0.60 -12.08 -16.98
CA THR A 399 -0.19 -13.11 -17.68
C THR A 399 -1.19 -12.54 -18.66
N ASN A 400 -1.32 -13.12 -19.85
CA ASN A 400 -2.36 -12.73 -20.82
C ASN A 400 -3.74 -13.34 -20.52
N ARG A 401 -3.87 -14.06 -19.40
CA ARG A 401 -5.10 -14.75 -19.02
C ARG A 401 -5.96 -13.87 -18.14
N HIS A 402 -7.21 -13.76 -18.54
CA HIS A 402 -8.22 -12.97 -17.87
C HIS A 402 -8.93 -13.72 -16.77
N ALA A 403 -9.14 -13.02 -15.66
CA ALA A 403 -10.02 -13.45 -14.58
C ALA A 403 -11.50 -13.32 -14.94
N PHE A 404 -11.85 -12.33 -15.77
CA PHE A 404 -13.23 -11.97 -16.06
C PHE A 404 -13.53 -11.91 -17.56
N PRO A 405 -14.80 -12.10 -17.96
CA PRO A 405 -15.27 -11.81 -19.31
C PRO A 405 -14.98 -10.37 -19.77
N ASP A 406 -15.06 -10.16 -21.07
CA ASP A 406 -14.92 -8.84 -21.69
C ASP A 406 -15.98 -7.87 -21.11
N VAL A 407 -15.56 -6.78 -20.46
CA VAL A 407 -16.47 -5.80 -19.87
C VAL A 407 -17.22 -4.95 -20.92
N LYS A 408 -16.71 -4.86 -22.15
CA LYS A 408 -17.40 -4.17 -23.25
C LYS A 408 -18.68 -4.90 -23.70
N LEU A 409 -18.92 -6.12 -23.20
CA LEU A 409 -20.20 -6.81 -23.33
C LEU A 409 -21.33 -6.08 -22.57
N PHE A 410 -20.99 -5.32 -21.53
CA PHE A 410 -21.93 -4.58 -20.71
C PHE A 410 -21.93 -3.10 -21.10
N ARG A 411 -22.94 -2.68 -21.87
CA ARG A 411 -23.09 -1.27 -22.24
C ARG A 411 -23.71 -0.48 -21.10
N TYR A 412 -23.01 0.56 -20.66
CA TYR A 412 -23.54 1.46 -19.65
C TYR A 412 -24.75 2.23 -20.15
N THR A 413 -25.76 2.34 -19.30
CA THR A 413 -26.91 3.23 -19.49
C THR A 413 -27.21 3.97 -18.18
N PRO A 414 -27.58 5.26 -18.21
CA PRO A 414 -27.86 6.02 -16.99
C PRO A 414 -28.98 5.47 -16.10
N VAL A 415 -29.85 4.61 -16.64
CA VAL A 415 -30.91 3.95 -15.84
C VAL A 415 -30.36 2.81 -14.98
N VAL A 416 -29.17 2.28 -15.29
CA VAL A 416 -28.49 1.23 -14.54
C VAL A 416 -27.59 1.90 -13.49
N ASN A 417 -27.98 1.80 -12.23
CA ASN A 417 -27.15 2.23 -11.11
C ASN A 417 -26.04 1.20 -10.79
N ILE A 418 -25.12 1.54 -9.90
CA ILE A 418 -23.96 0.68 -9.56
C ILE A 418 -24.40 -0.68 -9.00
N SER A 419 -25.40 -0.72 -8.12
CA SER A 419 -25.89 -1.98 -7.55
C SER A 419 -26.54 -2.89 -8.60
N GLU A 420 -27.24 -2.30 -9.57
CA GLU A 420 -27.82 -3.06 -10.68
C GLU A 420 -26.73 -3.56 -11.65
N SER A 421 -25.67 -2.76 -11.87
CA SER A 421 -24.48 -3.21 -12.61
C SER A 421 -23.86 -4.45 -11.96
N GLU A 422 -23.64 -4.42 -10.64
CA GLU A 422 -23.13 -5.59 -9.89
C GLU A 422 -24.01 -6.81 -10.11
N ARG A 423 -25.33 -6.67 -9.93
CA ARG A 423 -26.29 -7.76 -10.10
C ARG A 423 -26.23 -8.38 -11.49
N ILE A 424 -26.18 -7.55 -12.55
CA ILE A 424 -26.09 -8.01 -13.94
C ILE A 424 -24.79 -8.80 -14.18
N HIS A 425 -23.68 -8.35 -13.60
CA HIS A 425 -22.40 -9.05 -13.74
C HIS A 425 -22.40 -10.38 -12.97
N ASP A 426 -22.93 -10.39 -11.75
CA ASP A 426 -23.04 -11.59 -10.91
C ASP A 426 -23.94 -12.67 -11.55
N ASP A 427 -25.02 -12.25 -12.20
CA ASP A 427 -25.89 -13.14 -12.97
C ASP A 427 -25.17 -13.75 -14.20
N TYR A 428 -24.16 -13.06 -14.76
CA TYR A 428 -23.44 -13.48 -15.96
C TYR A 428 -22.23 -14.37 -15.66
N TYR A 429 -21.44 -14.05 -14.64
CA TYR A 429 -20.23 -14.80 -14.30
C TYR A 429 -19.89 -14.71 -12.81
N ASN A 430 -19.61 -15.89 -12.23
CA ASN A 430 -19.29 -15.99 -10.81
C ASN A 430 -17.82 -15.60 -10.54
N SER A 431 -17.63 -14.47 -9.86
CA SER A 431 -16.30 -13.99 -9.42
C SER A 431 -15.65 -14.81 -8.31
N ASP A 432 -16.40 -15.65 -7.58
CA ASP A 432 -15.92 -16.37 -6.40
C ASP A 432 -14.72 -17.27 -6.69
N TYR A 433 -14.69 -17.91 -7.87
CA TYR A 433 -13.57 -18.76 -8.27
C TYR A 433 -12.27 -17.95 -8.41
N PHE A 434 -12.36 -16.74 -8.97
CA PHE A 434 -11.20 -15.84 -9.04
C PHE A 434 -10.80 -15.36 -7.65
N ILE A 435 -11.76 -15.02 -6.79
CA ILE A 435 -11.50 -14.59 -5.41
C ILE A 435 -10.79 -15.70 -4.61
N ALA A 436 -11.12 -16.97 -4.88
CA ALA A 436 -10.47 -18.12 -4.25
C ALA A 436 -9.10 -18.49 -4.88
N HIS A 437 -8.86 -18.11 -6.14
CA HIS A 437 -7.64 -18.42 -6.88
C HIS A 437 -7.06 -17.21 -7.64
N PRO A 438 -6.80 -16.09 -6.94
CA PRO A 438 -6.40 -14.82 -7.54
C PRO A 438 -4.99 -14.87 -8.14
N TYR A 439 -4.60 -13.81 -8.84
CA TYR A 439 -3.28 -13.70 -9.46
C TYR A 439 -2.14 -13.71 -8.43
N SER A 440 -2.35 -13.07 -7.27
CA SER A 440 -1.36 -13.00 -6.19
C SER A 440 -0.88 -14.37 -5.71
N HIS A 441 -1.75 -15.38 -5.73
CA HIS A 441 -1.40 -16.76 -5.37
C HIS A 441 -0.37 -17.42 -6.31
N ALA A 442 0.05 -16.78 -7.40
CA ALA A 442 1.16 -17.28 -8.20
C ALA A 442 2.53 -16.80 -7.69
N VAL A 443 2.57 -15.84 -6.75
CA VAL A 443 3.78 -15.10 -6.36
C VAL A 443 3.76 -14.65 -4.89
N ASP A 444 2.90 -15.25 -4.06
CA ASP A 444 2.68 -14.89 -2.65
C ASP A 444 3.68 -15.55 -1.68
N GLY A 445 4.62 -16.36 -2.18
CA GLY A 445 5.61 -17.07 -1.37
C GLY A 445 5.03 -18.28 -0.63
N ASN A 446 3.81 -18.73 -0.96
CA ASN A 446 3.13 -19.83 -0.30
C ASN A 446 2.79 -20.96 -1.29
N ASP A 447 3.54 -22.06 -1.20
CA ASP A 447 3.31 -23.24 -2.07
C ASP A 447 1.93 -23.91 -1.87
N GLY A 448 1.19 -23.56 -0.82
CA GLY A 448 -0.14 -24.11 -0.51
C GLY A 448 -1.31 -23.37 -1.16
N THR A 449 -1.06 -22.19 -1.73
CA THR A 449 -2.04 -21.42 -2.51
C THR A 449 -1.71 -21.57 -4.00
N ALA A 450 -2.68 -21.26 -4.87
CA ALA A 450 -2.42 -21.25 -6.32
C ALA A 450 -3.36 -20.32 -7.07
N TRP A 451 -2.78 -19.59 -8.03
CA TRP A 451 -3.53 -18.93 -9.09
C TRP A 451 -4.05 -19.99 -10.06
N ARG A 452 -5.34 -19.94 -10.38
CA ARG A 452 -5.98 -20.90 -11.28
C ARG A 452 -6.85 -20.18 -12.31
N THR A 453 -6.81 -20.68 -13.55
CA THR A 453 -7.72 -20.21 -14.60
C THR A 453 -8.89 -21.18 -14.77
N MET A 454 -10.08 -20.69 -15.07
CA MET A 454 -11.21 -21.59 -15.39
C MET A 454 -11.03 -22.29 -16.74
N ASN A 455 -10.47 -21.57 -17.73
CA ASN A 455 -10.38 -22.03 -19.10
C ASN A 455 -9.04 -22.71 -19.37
N ASN A 456 -9.07 -23.74 -20.21
CA ASN A 456 -7.88 -24.44 -20.70
C ASN A 456 -6.87 -23.50 -21.38
N ILE A 457 -5.59 -23.88 -21.28
CA ILE A 457 -4.47 -23.14 -21.87
C ILE A 457 -4.51 -23.26 -23.39
N LYS A 458 -4.33 -22.12 -24.08
CA LYS A 458 -4.32 -22.02 -25.54
C LYS A 458 -2.92 -21.71 -26.06
N ALA A 459 -2.64 -22.13 -27.29
CA ALA A 459 -1.41 -21.77 -28.01
C ALA A 459 -1.26 -20.25 -28.04
N GLY A 460 -0.14 -19.74 -27.53
CA GLY A 460 0.15 -18.31 -27.37
C GLY A 460 -0.07 -17.75 -25.96
N ASP A 461 -0.69 -18.52 -25.05
CA ASP A 461 -0.85 -18.10 -23.66
C ASP A 461 0.49 -18.07 -22.92
N TYR A 462 0.60 -17.17 -21.94
CA TYR A 462 1.80 -17.06 -21.14
C TYR A 462 1.51 -16.59 -19.72
N PHE A 463 2.42 -16.94 -18.83
CA PHE A 463 2.62 -16.26 -17.56
C PHE A 463 4.12 -16.00 -17.33
N GLY A 464 4.48 -15.04 -16.49
CA GLY A 464 5.83 -14.51 -16.39
C GLY A 464 6.06 -13.58 -15.21
N LEU A 465 7.24 -12.96 -15.17
CA LEU A 465 7.63 -11.97 -14.18
C LEU A 465 8.22 -10.73 -14.88
N ASP A 466 7.86 -9.55 -14.39
CA ASP A 466 8.59 -8.29 -14.56
C ASP A 466 9.43 -8.08 -13.29
N LEU A 467 10.75 -8.14 -13.43
CA LEU A 467 11.74 -8.06 -12.35
C LEU A 467 12.01 -6.61 -11.92
N LEU A 468 11.10 -5.69 -12.25
CA LEU A 468 11.09 -4.24 -11.97
C LEU A 468 12.18 -3.43 -12.71
N LEU A 469 13.35 -4.02 -12.90
CA LEU A 469 14.50 -3.44 -13.58
C LEU A 469 15.32 -4.54 -14.30
N PRO A 470 16.19 -4.18 -15.26
CA PRO A 470 17.07 -5.14 -15.92
C PRO A 470 18.04 -5.78 -14.92
N ILE A 471 17.97 -7.10 -14.73
CA ILE A 471 18.81 -7.77 -13.72
C ILE A 471 20.23 -7.97 -14.27
N PRO A 472 21.27 -7.44 -13.62
CA PRO A 472 22.64 -7.47 -14.11
C PRO A 472 23.35 -8.79 -13.84
N VAL A 473 22.77 -9.63 -12.98
CA VAL A 473 23.33 -10.91 -12.54
C VAL A 473 22.51 -12.09 -13.04
N GLN A 474 23.11 -13.26 -13.01
CA GLN A 474 22.42 -14.51 -13.29
C GLN A 474 21.39 -14.85 -12.21
N VAL A 475 20.24 -15.35 -12.65
CA VAL A 475 19.09 -15.62 -11.77
C VAL A 475 18.69 -17.09 -11.85
N LYS A 476 18.35 -17.66 -10.70
CA LYS A 476 17.74 -19.00 -10.57
C LYS A 476 16.26 -18.84 -10.32
N TYR A 477 15.45 -19.55 -11.09
CA TYR A 477 14.00 -19.54 -10.99
C TYR A 477 13.49 -20.79 -10.30
N ARG A 478 12.45 -20.59 -9.50
CA ARG A 478 11.67 -21.63 -8.86
C ARG A 478 10.21 -21.45 -9.26
N LEU A 479 9.63 -22.51 -9.81
CA LEU A 479 8.26 -22.53 -10.28
C LEU A 479 7.54 -23.73 -9.68
N VAL A 480 6.49 -23.50 -8.91
CA VAL A 480 5.61 -24.53 -8.35
C VAL A 480 4.31 -24.54 -9.13
N ILE A 481 4.04 -25.64 -9.82
CA ILE A 481 2.91 -25.76 -10.75
C ILE A 481 2.25 -27.13 -10.66
N ALA A 482 0.95 -27.19 -10.92
CA ALA A 482 0.23 -28.46 -11.02
C ALA A 482 0.17 -29.02 -12.45
N GLN A 483 0.82 -28.38 -13.42
CA GLN A 483 0.86 -28.91 -14.78
C GLN A 483 1.80 -30.13 -14.85
N PRO A 484 1.48 -31.14 -15.70
CA PRO A 484 2.36 -32.27 -15.94
C PRO A 484 3.74 -31.84 -16.43
N THR A 485 4.77 -32.65 -16.18
CA THR A 485 6.16 -32.34 -16.59
C THR A 485 6.30 -32.09 -18.10
N GLU A 486 5.42 -32.67 -18.92
CA GLU A 486 5.34 -32.47 -20.37
C GLU A 486 4.91 -31.05 -20.78
N TYR A 487 4.38 -30.25 -19.85
CA TYR A 487 4.09 -28.83 -20.05
C TYR A 487 5.32 -28.09 -20.60
N PHE A 488 6.51 -28.40 -20.06
CA PHE A 488 7.72 -27.77 -20.52
C PHE A 488 8.05 -28.14 -21.96
N VAL A 489 7.69 -29.32 -22.48
CA VAL A 489 7.88 -29.65 -23.90
C VAL A 489 7.11 -28.69 -24.81
N SER A 490 5.98 -28.17 -24.31
CA SER A 490 5.04 -27.32 -25.04
C SER A 490 5.19 -25.84 -24.72
N THR A 491 6.32 -25.44 -24.14
CA THR A 491 6.55 -24.09 -23.63
C THR A 491 7.88 -23.53 -24.13
N GLU A 492 7.88 -22.26 -24.53
CA GLU A 492 9.06 -21.45 -24.80
C GLU A 492 9.34 -20.55 -23.60
N ILE A 493 10.60 -20.49 -23.16
CA ILE A 493 11.03 -19.49 -22.19
C ILE A 493 11.56 -18.29 -22.97
N GLN A 494 10.97 -17.13 -22.72
CA GLN A 494 11.30 -15.90 -23.42
C GLN A 494 11.73 -14.82 -22.44
N THR A 495 12.71 -14.01 -22.82
CA THR A 495 13.13 -12.83 -22.06
C THR A 495 12.96 -11.55 -22.86
N SER A 496 12.85 -10.42 -22.15
CA SER A 496 12.84 -9.10 -22.77
C SER A 496 13.52 -8.07 -21.87
N ALA A 497 14.20 -7.10 -22.45
CA ALA A 497 14.71 -5.93 -21.73
C ALA A 497 13.61 -4.86 -21.54
N ASN A 498 12.64 -4.77 -22.46
CA ASN A 498 11.67 -3.67 -22.52
C ASN A 498 10.20 -4.12 -22.46
N GLY A 499 9.95 -5.43 -22.52
CA GLY A 499 8.63 -6.04 -22.54
C GLY A 499 7.91 -5.91 -23.89
N LYS A 500 8.59 -5.42 -24.93
CA LYS A 500 8.08 -5.26 -26.30
C LYS A 500 8.70 -6.32 -27.23
N SER A 501 10.02 -6.42 -27.21
CA SER A 501 10.77 -7.37 -28.04
C SER A 501 11.14 -8.58 -27.20
N TRP A 502 10.60 -9.74 -27.55
CA TRP A 502 10.78 -10.99 -26.80
C TRP A 502 11.73 -11.92 -27.55
N ASN A 503 12.75 -12.40 -26.84
CA ASN A 503 13.72 -13.35 -27.37
C ASN A 503 13.48 -14.73 -26.74
N THR A 504 13.25 -15.74 -27.57
CA THR A 504 13.23 -17.13 -27.10
C THR A 504 14.65 -17.58 -26.79
N ILE A 505 14.86 -18.14 -25.59
CA ILE A 505 16.18 -18.56 -25.13
C ILE A 505 16.58 -19.86 -25.83
N ASN A 506 17.73 -19.83 -26.51
CA ASN A 506 18.30 -20.96 -27.23
C ASN A 506 19.78 -21.17 -26.83
N PRO A 507 20.21 -22.41 -26.50
CA PRO A 507 19.37 -23.61 -26.33
C PRO A 507 18.40 -23.44 -25.16
N LYS A 508 17.29 -24.17 -25.21
CA LYS A 508 16.26 -24.14 -24.16
C LYS A 508 16.87 -24.48 -22.79
N PRO A 509 16.61 -23.68 -21.74
CA PRO A 509 17.09 -23.97 -20.40
C PRO A 509 16.67 -25.36 -19.91
N LYS A 510 17.58 -26.07 -19.26
CA LYS A 510 17.27 -27.34 -18.61
C LYS A 510 16.37 -27.08 -17.40
N VAL A 511 15.18 -27.67 -17.40
CA VAL A 511 14.23 -27.60 -16.29
C VAL A 511 14.29 -28.91 -15.53
N SER A 512 14.49 -28.84 -14.21
CA SER A 512 14.45 -29.99 -13.31
C SER A 512 13.22 -29.89 -12.43
N CYS A 513 12.31 -30.87 -12.51
CA CYS A 513 11.08 -30.89 -11.73
C CYS A 513 11.07 -32.06 -10.74
N GLU A 514 10.69 -31.77 -9.51
CA GLU A 514 10.50 -32.74 -8.43
C GLU A 514 9.05 -32.67 -7.96
N VAL A 515 8.47 -33.80 -7.55
CA VAL A 515 7.11 -33.81 -7.00
C VAL A 515 7.12 -33.16 -5.61
N LEU A 516 6.24 -32.20 -5.38
CA LEU A 516 5.96 -31.65 -4.06
C LEU A 516 4.91 -32.55 -3.40
N ASN A 517 5.19 -33.04 -2.19
CA ASN A 517 4.28 -33.96 -1.48
C ASN A 517 2.84 -33.41 -1.43
N GLU A 518 1.88 -34.33 -1.52
CA GLU A 518 0.44 -34.07 -1.67
C GLU A 518 -0.10 -33.07 -0.62
N ALA A 519 -0.46 -31.87 -1.08
CA ALA A 519 -1.39 -30.99 -0.38
C ALA A 519 -2.77 -31.12 -1.06
N GLY A 520 -3.49 -32.21 -0.76
CA GLY A 520 -4.84 -32.49 -1.30
C GLY A 520 -4.86 -33.28 -2.62
N ASP A 521 -5.97 -33.21 -3.36
CA ASP A 521 -6.27 -34.04 -4.56
C ASP A 521 -5.45 -33.67 -5.83
N GLN A 522 -4.59 -32.64 -5.78
CA GLN A 522 -3.85 -32.16 -6.96
C GLN A 522 -2.33 -32.21 -6.73
N LEU A 523 -1.63 -32.89 -7.63
CA LEU A 523 -0.18 -33.05 -7.58
C LEU A 523 0.53 -31.77 -8.07
N PHE A 524 1.42 -31.21 -7.24
CA PHE A 524 2.27 -30.09 -7.62
C PHE A 524 3.71 -30.54 -7.87
N HIS A 525 4.39 -29.83 -8.76
CA HIS A 525 5.79 -30.03 -9.09
C HIS A 525 6.59 -28.76 -8.77
N VAL A 526 7.73 -28.92 -8.10
CA VAL A 526 8.74 -27.87 -7.94
C VAL A 526 9.72 -27.97 -9.09
N CYS A 527 9.63 -27.04 -10.02
CA CYS A 527 10.50 -26.95 -11.18
C CYS A 527 11.53 -25.83 -11.00
N LYS A 528 12.80 -26.16 -11.21
CA LYS A 528 13.93 -25.24 -11.10
C LYS A 528 14.61 -25.11 -12.46
N PHE A 529 14.93 -23.88 -12.85
CA PHE A 529 15.69 -23.60 -14.06
C PHE A 529 16.51 -22.33 -13.89
N HIS A 530 17.54 -22.19 -14.70
CA HIS A 530 18.46 -21.06 -14.65
C HIS A 530 18.55 -20.42 -16.04
N ILE A 531 18.57 -19.10 -16.06
CA ILE A 531 18.74 -18.31 -17.28
C ILE A 531 20.15 -17.70 -17.29
N PRO A 532 21.02 -18.09 -18.25
CA PRO A 532 22.39 -17.58 -18.31
C PRO A 532 22.47 -16.15 -18.85
N ALA A 533 21.43 -15.68 -19.56
CA ALA A 533 21.36 -14.31 -20.00
C ALA A 533 21.30 -13.34 -18.81
N ILE A 534 21.88 -12.16 -18.97
CA ILE A 534 21.78 -11.03 -18.03
C ILE A 534 21.11 -9.84 -18.72
N LYS A 535 20.85 -8.76 -17.97
CA LYS A 535 20.31 -7.46 -18.44
C LYS A 535 18.91 -7.56 -19.06
N TYR A 536 18.14 -8.59 -18.75
CA TYR A 536 16.72 -8.65 -19.06
C TYR A 536 15.89 -8.24 -17.83
N ARG A 537 14.73 -7.63 -18.08
CA ARG A 537 13.78 -7.21 -17.05
C ARG A 537 12.57 -8.15 -16.99
N PHE A 538 12.21 -8.75 -18.11
CA PHE A 538 11.01 -9.57 -18.23
C PHE A 538 11.40 -10.99 -18.57
N ILE A 539 10.68 -11.94 -17.98
CA ILE A 539 10.70 -13.35 -18.34
C ILE A 539 9.28 -13.87 -18.46
N ARG A 540 9.01 -14.75 -19.43
CA ARG A 540 7.72 -15.45 -19.53
C ARG A 540 7.87 -16.85 -20.07
N LEU A 541 6.91 -17.70 -19.70
CA LEU A 541 6.71 -19.04 -20.23
C LEU A 541 5.53 -18.97 -21.19
N ARG A 542 5.79 -19.03 -22.50
CA ARG A 542 4.76 -19.00 -23.56
C ARG A 542 4.45 -20.41 -24.03
N THR A 543 3.19 -20.82 -23.95
CA THR A 543 2.73 -22.11 -24.45
C THR A 543 2.59 -22.06 -25.97
N VAL A 544 3.13 -23.06 -26.69
CA VAL A 544 3.13 -23.09 -28.17
C VAL A 544 1.98 -23.87 -28.79
N LYS A 545 1.24 -24.65 -28.01
CA LYS A 545 0.11 -25.47 -28.48
C LYS A 545 -1.07 -25.41 -27.51
N ASP A 546 -2.25 -25.78 -27.99
CA ASP A 546 -3.43 -25.93 -27.12
C ASP A 546 -3.23 -27.11 -26.15
N LEU A 547 -3.60 -26.91 -24.89
CA LEU A 547 -3.57 -27.92 -23.85
C LEU A 547 -5.00 -28.12 -23.32
N ASN A 548 -5.28 -29.30 -22.78
CA ASN A 548 -6.61 -29.69 -22.29
C ASN A 548 -6.80 -29.47 -20.79
N TYR A 549 -5.92 -28.68 -20.17
CA TYR A 549 -5.98 -28.33 -18.76
C TYR A 549 -5.75 -26.81 -18.56
N PRO A 550 -6.26 -26.22 -17.48
CA PRO A 550 -6.04 -24.83 -17.13
C PRO A 550 -4.66 -24.58 -16.49
N TYR A 551 -4.29 -23.31 -16.33
CA TYR A 551 -3.19 -22.94 -15.43
C TYR A 551 -3.58 -23.16 -13.97
N ALA A 552 -2.57 -23.55 -13.21
CA ALA A 552 -2.56 -23.76 -11.77
C ALA A 552 -1.11 -23.57 -11.32
N VAL A 553 -0.78 -22.33 -10.94
CA VAL A 553 0.56 -21.89 -10.54
C VAL A 553 0.51 -21.52 -9.07
N ALA A 554 1.25 -22.26 -8.24
CA ALA A 554 1.32 -22.01 -6.81
C ALA A 554 2.39 -21.00 -6.44
N GLU A 555 3.50 -20.97 -7.16
CA GLU A 555 4.57 -20.03 -6.84
C GLU A 555 5.49 -19.84 -8.05
N PHE A 556 5.88 -18.61 -8.35
CA PHE A 556 6.87 -18.28 -9.35
C PHE A 556 7.82 -17.21 -8.80
N SER A 557 8.91 -17.69 -8.24
CA SER A 557 9.94 -16.87 -7.60
C SER A 557 11.28 -17.01 -8.29
N PHE A 558 12.18 -16.11 -7.91
CA PHE A 558 13.53 -16.06 -8.40
C PHE A 558 14.49 -15.69 -7.27
N SER A 559 15.76 -16.06 -7.42
CA SER A 559 16.80 -15.66 -6.50
C SER A 559 18.13 -15.51 -7.22
N ALA A 560 18.92 -14.53 -6.80
CA ALA A 560 20.32 -14.42 -7.15
C ALA A 560 21.11 -14.38 -5.83
N ARG A 561 21.49 -15.56 -5.36
CA ARG A 561 22.27 -15.72 -4.13
C ARG A 561 23.72 -16.05 -4.46
N ALA A 562 24.64 -15.36 -3.80
CA ALA A 562 26.06 -15.68 -3.81
C ALA A 562 26.53 -16.00 -2.39
N ARG A 563 27.56 -16.84 -2.28
CA ARG A 563 28.19 -17.15 -0.99
C ARG A 563 29.36 -16.20 -0.78
N ARG A 564 29.58 -15.67 0.41
CA ARG A 564 30.86 -15.02 0.74
C ARG A 564 31.83 -16.02 1.34
N ASP A 565 33.09 -15.98 0.91
CA ASP A 565 34.15 -16.67 1.61
C ASP A 565 34.57 -15.93 2.90
N GLU A 566 35.54 -16.50 3.63
CA GLU A 566 36.08 -15.92 4.87
C GLU A 566 36.79 -14.57 4.64
N SER A 567 37.20 -14.26 3.41
CA SER A 567 37.79 -12.97 3.03
C SER A 567 36.76 -11.92 2.61
N GLY A 568 35.48 -12.31 2.54
CA GLY A 568 34.38 -11.46 2.09
C GLY A 568 34.19 -11.45 0.57
N GLN A 569 34.94 -12.25 -0.18
CA GLN A 569 34.84 -12.36 -1.63
C GLN A 569 33.60 -13.19 -2.01
N LEU A 570 32.87 -12.74 -3.04
CA LEU A 570 31.70 -13.44 -3.55
C LEU A 570 32.13 -14.68 -4.34
N LEU A 571 31.78 -15.86 -3.84
CA LEU A 571 31.94 -17.16 -4.48
C LEU A 571 30.71 -17.53 -5.33
N GLY A 572 30.95 -18.11 -6.50
CA GLY A 572 29.92 -18.67 -7.37
C GLY A 572 29.29 -17.69 -8.36
N LEU A 573 29.96 -16.56 -8.61
CA LEU A 573 29.70 -15.70 -9.76
C LEU A 573 30.73 -16.05 -10.84
N ASP A 574 30.29 -16.73 -11.89
CA ASP A 574 31.16 -17.20 -12.99
C ASP A 574 31.48 -16.10 -14.02
N ASP A 575 30.99 -14.86 -13.81
CA ASP A 575 31.07 -13.76 -14.77
C ASP A 575 31.66 -12.49 -14.14
N ASP A 576 32.81 -12.06 -14.67
CA ASP A 576 33.53 -10.85 -14.25
C ASP A 576 32.65 -9.58 -14.35
N GLU A 577 31.69 -9.53 -15.29
CA GLU A 577 30.75 -8.38 -15.39
C GLU A 577 29.80 -8.31 -14.19
N SER A 578 29.37 -9.47 -13.67
CA SER A 578 28.48 -9.53 -12.51
C SER A 578 29.21 -9.10 -11.24
N VAL A 579 30.49 -9.46 -11.11
CA VAL A 579 31.33 -9.08 -9.96
C VAL A 579 31.62 -7.58 -9.97
N ALA A 580 32.07 -7.02 -11.10
CA ALA A 580 32.40 -5.60 -11.21
C ALA A 580 31.21 -4.67 -10.93
N PHE A 581 30.01 -5.04 -11.40
CA PHE A 581 28.79 -4.28 -11.11
C PHE A 581 28.42 -4.30 -9.61
N LEU A 582 28.54 -5.45 -8.97
CA LEU A 582 28.23 -5.60 -7.54
C LEU A 582 29.23 -4.83 -6.67
N GLU A 583 30.50 -4.80 -7.06
CA GLU A 583 31.53 -4.00 -6.39
C GLU A 583 31.22 -2.50 -6.50
N ASP A 584 30.87 -1.97 -7.69
CA ASP A 584 30.46 -0.56 -7.86
C ASP A 584 29.19 -0.22 -7.06
N MET A 585 28.22 -1.14 -6.97
CA MET A 585 27.03 -0.96 -6.13
C MET A 585 27.39 -0.90 -4.64
N LEU A 586 28.28 -1.77 -4.17
CA LEU A 586 28.69 -1.82 -2.76
C LEU A 586 29.57 -0.61 -2.38
N GLU A 587 30.44 -0.14 -3.28
CA GLU A 587 31.29 1.04 -3.06
C GLU A 587 30.49 2.36 -3.02
N LYS A 588 29.41 2.48 -3.78
CA LYS A 588 28.52 3.66 -3.72
C LYS A 588 27.83 3.79 -2.36
N ASP A 589 27.43 2.68 -1.75
CA ASP A 589 26.81 2.65 -0.42
C ASP A 589 27.76 3.13 0.68
N ASP A 590 29.02 2.70 0.65
CA ASP A 590 30.03 3.12 1.64
C ASP A 590 30.35 4.63 1.54
N ASN A 591 30.20 5.22 0.34
CA ASN A 591 30.39 6.64 0.12
C ASN A 591 29.15 7.48 0.47
N ASP A 592 27.94 7.03 0.16
CA ASP A 592 26.69 7.71 0.53
C ASP A 592 26.45 7.69 2.06
N GLY A 593 26.99 6.71 2.78
CA GLY A 593 27.03 6.68 4.24
C GLY A 593 27.99 7.70 4.88
N ARG A 594 28.96 8.25 4.12
CA ARG A 594 29.96 9.23 4.62
C ARG A 594 29.68 10.68 4.25
N TYR A 595 28.79 10.97 3.30
CA TYR A 595 28.37 12.34 2.96
C TYR A 595 27.30 12.90 3.91
N GLY A 596 27.54 12.74 5.20
CA GLY A 596 26.76 13.31 6.29
C GLY A 596 27.60 14.20 7.21
N HIS A 597 28.72 14.77 6.76
CA HIS A 597 29.42 15.80 7.54
C HIS A 597 30.27 16.74 6.68
N ASN A 598 30.01 18.04 6.85
CA ASN A 598 30.85 19.20 6.53
C ASN A 598 31.27 19.41 5.06
N THR A 599 30.61 20.37 4.41
CA THR A 599 31.33 21.42 3.67
C THR A 599 30.59 22.76 3.81
N ASN A 600 31.00 23.53 4.83
CA ASN A 600 31.08 24.97 4.69
C ASN A 600 32.34 25.21 3.86
N GLU A 601 32.21 25.58 2.58
CA GLU A 601 33.31 26.25 1.91
C GLU A 601 32.79 27.27 0.88
N GLN A 602 33.10 28.52 1.20
CA GLN A 602 33.05 29.66 0.32
C GLN A 602 34.06 29.46 -0.81
N GLY A 603 33.68 29.81 -2.04
CA GLY A 603 34.63 29.87 -3.13
C GLY A 603 33.95 30.17 -4.45
N GLY A 604 33.76 31.46 -4.76
CA GLY A 604 33.46 31.88 -6.13
C GLY A 604 34.67 31.65 -7.04
N PHE A 605 34.44 31.55 -8.35
CA PHE A 605 35.11 32.40 -9.33
C PHE A 605 34.51 32.25 -10.74
N HIS A 606 34.85 33.26 -11.54
CA HIS A 606 34.37 33.69 -12.84
C HIS A 606 34.37 32.71 -14.03
N LYS A 607 33.42 33.01 -14.93
CA LYS A 607 33.55 33.09 -16.40
C LYS A 607 34.96 32.83 -16.96
N ARG A 608 35.10 31.76 -17.74
CA ARG A 608 35.24 31.83 -19.21
C ARG A 608 34.86 30.49 -19.83
#